data_AF-A0ABD4Q9N7-F1
#
_entry.id   AF-A0ABD4Q9N7-F1
#
_cell.length_a   1.000
_cell.length_b   1.000
_cell.length_c   1.000
_cell.angle_alpha   90.00
_cell.angle_beta   90.00
_cell.angle_gamma   90.00
#
_symmetry.space_group_name_H-M   'P 1'
#
loop_
_entity.id
_entity.type
_entity.pdbx_description
1 polymer ?
#
loop_
_entity_poly.entity_id
_entity_poly.type
_entity_poly.pdbx_seq_one_letter_code
_entity_poly.pdbx_strand_id
1 'polypeptide(L)'
;VVLCETATAAESVIEAFMGLKQNIMVQEYIKEAGGADIRCFVVGDKVIAAMKRQAKPGEFRSNLHRGGSASLIKITPEERMTALR
;
A
#
# COMPACT_ATOMS: atom_id res chain seq x y z
N VAL A 1 9.34 -1.62 5.05
CA VAL A 1 8.11 -0.98 5.57
C VAL A 1 7.74 -1.59 6.90
N VAL A 2 7.51 -0.73 7.87
CA VAL A 2 7.18 -1.03 9.27
C VAL A 2 5.97 -0.18 9.62
N LEU A 3 4.98 -0.75 10.30
CA LEU A 3 3.85 0.00 10.86
C LEU A 3 4.23 0.39 12.28
N CYS A 4 4.12 1.68 12.59
CA CYS A 4 4.35 2.20 13.94
C CYS A 4 2.98 2.60 14.51
N GLU A 5 2.51 1.89 15.54
CA GLU A 5 1.19 2.12 16.13
C GLU A 5 1.16 3.34 17.07
N THR A 6 2.33 3.82 17.50
CA THR A 6 2.49 4.98 18.39
C THR A 6 3.56 5.92 17.84
N ALA A 7 3.47 7.20 18.21
CA ALA A 7 4.47 8.21 17.87
C ALA A 7 5.86 7.81 18.38
N THR A 8 5.94 7.33 19.62
CA THR A 8 7.21 6.88 20.22
C THR A 8 7.85 5.71 19.46
N ALA A 9 7.05 4.77 18.94
CA ALA A 9 7.56 3.71 18.09
C ALA A 9 8.08 4.25 16.76
N ALA A 10 7.40 5.23 16.16
CA ALA A 10 7.84 5.88 14.93
C ALA A 10 9.16 6.65 15.14
N GLU A 11 9.28 7.41 16.22
CA GLU A 11 10.51 8.12 16.62
C GLU A 11 11.68 7.15 16.77
N SER A 12 11.48 6.05 17.51
CA SER A 12 12.51 5.03 17.73
C SER A 12 13.00 4.39 16.42
N VAL A 13 12.07 4.13 15.49
CA VAL A 13 12.41 3.61 14.17
C VAL A 13 13.19 4.65 13.36
N ILE A 14 12.72 5.90 13.31
CA ILE A 14 13.39 6.96 12.55
C ILE A 14 14.83 7.16 13.04
N GLU A 15 15.04 7.26 14.35
CA GLU A 15 16.37 7.41 14.96
C GLU A 15 17.30 6.25 14.59
N ALA A 16 16.80 5.01 14.62
CA ALA A 16 17.58 3.83 14.23
C ALA A 16 18.02 3.88 12.76
N PHE A 17 17.20 4.47 11.88
CA PHE A 17 17.51 4.59 10.45
C PHE A 17 18.32 5.86 10.10
N MET A 18 18.34 6.89 10.94
CA MET A 18 19.16 8.10 10.73
C MET A 18 20.66 7.80 10.68
N GLY A 19 21.13 6.82 11.47
CA GLY A 19 22.53 6.38 11.44
C GLY A 19 22.98 5.73 10.13
N LEU A 20 22.03 5.23 9.32
CA LEU A 20 22.30 4.52 8.07
C LEU A 20 22.46 5.46 6.86
N LYS A 21 22.27 6.78 7.03
CA LYS A 21 22.31 7.79 5.96
C LYS A 21 21.44 7.41 4.74
N GLN A 22 20.28 6.83 4.99
CA GLN A 22 19.30 6.48 3.96
C GLN A 22 18.11 7.44 4.00
N ASN A 23 17.46 7.65 2.86
CA ASN A 23 16.22 8.41 2.81
C ASN A 23 15.08 7.55 3.38
N ILE A 24 14.25 8.17 4.21
CA ILE A 24 13.07 7.54 4.83
C ILE A 24 11.82 8.27 4.33
N MET A 25 10.77 7.52 4.05
CA MET A 25 9.45 8.06 3.74
C MET A 25 8.49 7.71 4.87
N VAL A 26 7.99 8.74 5.55
CA VAL A 26 6.95 8.63 6.57
C VAL A 26 5.61 8.92 5.90
N GLN A 27 4.61 8.09 6.16
CA GLN A 27 3.27 8.21 5.59
C GLN A 27 2.21 7.91 6.64
N GLU A 28 1.04 8.52 6.46
CA GLU A 28 -0.15 8.18 7.22
C GLU A 28 -0.56 6.72 6.97
N TYR A 29 -1.00 6.06 8.03
CA TYR A 29 -1.56 4.72 7.92
C TYR A 29 -3.07 4.76 7.64
N ILE A 30 -3.44 4.42 6.41
CA ILE A 30 -4.83 4.33 5.95
C ILE A 30 -5.48 3.05 6.50
N LYS A 31 -5.93 3.10 7.76
CA LYS A 31 -6.44 1.94 8.50
C LYS A 31 -7.77 1.41 7.94
N GLU A 32 -8.61 2.31 7.42
CA GLU A 32 -9.90 2.00 6.81
C GLU A 32 -9.78 1.12 5.57
N ALA A 33 -8.62 1.10 4.92
CA ALA A 33 -8.34 0.19 3.80
C ALA A 33 -8.31 -1.28 4.24
N GLY A 34 -8.14 -1.57 5.54
CA GLY A 34 -8.21 -2.93 6.08
C GLY A 34 -7.16 -3.88 5.49
N GLY A 35 -5.97 -3.36 5.17
CA GLY A 35 -4.91 -4.13 4.51
C GLY A 35 -5.24 -4.50 3.07
N ALA A 36 -6.14 -3.77 2.41
CA ALA A 36 -6.44 -3.93 0.99
C ALA A 36 -5.84 -2.81 0.15
N ASP A 37 -5.58 -3.11 -1.12
CA ASP A 37 -5.27 -2.09 -2.13
C ASP A 37 -5.89 -2.46 -3.48
N ILE A 38 -6.06 -1.45 -4.33
CA ILE A 38 -6.44 -1.62 -5.73
C ILE A 38 -5.19 -1.52 -6.58
N ARG A 39 -4.93 -2.58 -7.35
CA ARG A 39 -3.84 -2.64 -8.31
C ARG A 39 -4.40 -2.46 -9.71
N CYS A 40 -4.13 -1.30 -10.31
CA CYS A 40 -4.41 -1.04 -11.72
C CYS A 40 -3.21 -1.40 -12.59
N PHE A 41 -3.46 -1.98 -13.76
CA PHE A 41 -2.47 -2.22 -14.80
C PHE A 41 -2.76 -1.28 -15.97
N VAL A 42 -1.81 -0.39 -16.25
CA VAL A 42 -1.91 0.65 -17.28
C VAL A 42 -0.99 0.32 -18.44
N VAL A 43 -1.50 0.42 -19.67
CA VAL A 43 -0.73 0.29 -20.91
C VAL A 43 -1.09 1.47 -21.81
N GLY A 44 -0.10 2.30 -22.14
CA GLY A 44 -0.35 3.62 -22.71
C GLY A 44 -1.21 4.45 -21.76
N ASP A 45 -2.28 5.05 -22.27
CA ASP A 45 -3.18 5.92 -21.49
C ASP A 45 -4.45 5.19 -21.00
N LYS A 46 -4.37 3.86 -20.85
CA LYS A 46 -5.55 3.04 -20.51
C LYS A 46 -5.26 2.03 -19.41
N VAL A 47 -6.12 2.03 -18.38
CA VAL A 47 -6.20 0.93 -17.41
C VAL A 47 -6.85 -0.29 -18.08
N ILE A 48 -6.04 -1.32 -18.36
CA ILE A 48 -6.47 -2.54 -19.05
C ILE A 48 -6.99 -3.63 -18.10
N ALA A 49 -6.57 -3.61 -16.84
CA ALA A 49 -7.00 -4.55 -15.81
C ALA A 49 -6.90 -3.91 -14.43
N ALA A 50 -7.72 -4.39 -13.50
CA ALA A 50 -7.65 -4.03 -12.10
C ALA A 50 -7.99 -5.22 -11.20
N MET A 51 -7.35 -5.28 -10.04
CA MET A 51 -7.65 -6.26 -9.01
C MET A 51 -7.63 -5.60 -7.63
N LYS A 52 -8.47 -6.09 -6.72
CA LYS A 52 -8.30 -5.83 -5.29
C LYS A 52 -7.37 -6.88 -4.73
N ARG A 53 -6.35 -6.47 -3.98
CA ARG A 53 -5.55 -7.39 -3.19
C ARG A 53 -5.89 -7.22 -1.72
N GLN A 54 -5.83 -8.31 -0.98
CA GLN A 54 -6.16 -8.35 0.44
C GLN A 54 -5.01 -9.00 1.21
N ALA A 55 -4.55 -8.33 2.27
CA ALA A 55 -3.57 -8.89 3.18
C ALA A 55 -4.16 -10.05 3.98
N LYS A 56 -3.29 -10.98 4.38
CA LYS A 56 -3.66 -12.07 5.30
C LYS A 56 -3.99 -11.52 6.70
N PRO A 57 -4.74 -12.27 7.53
CA PRO A 57 -5.01 -11.87 8.91
C PRO A 57 -3.72 -11.54 9.68
N GLY A 58 -3.72 -10.43 10.41
CA GLY A 58 -2.55 -9.95 11.17
C GLY A 58 -1.45 -9.27 10.33
N GLU A 59 -1.66 -9.06 9.03
CA GLU A 59 -0.73 -8.37 8.14
C GLU A 59 -1.42 -7.17 7.49
N PHE A 60 -0.73 -6.04 7.34
CA PHE A 60 -1.27 -4.85 6.66
C PHE A 60 -0.84 -4.77 5.20
N ARG A 61 0.19 -5.52 4.81
CA ARG A 61 0.72 -5.56 3.45
C ARG A 61 -0.05 -6.57 2.61
N SER A 62 -0.77 -6.07 1.61
CA SER A 62 -1.57 -6.84 0.65
C SER A 62 -0.76 -7.55 -0.46
N ASN A 63 0.57 -7.58 -0.37
CA ASN A 63 1.42 -8.13 -1.42
C ASN A 63 1.15 -9.63 -1.66
N LEU A 64 0.92 -10.02 -2.92
CA LEU A 64 0.63 -11.42 -3.29
C LEU A 64 1.78 -12.38 -2.92
N HIS A 65 3.03 -11.98 -3.16
CA HIS A 65 4.22 -12.79 -2.80
C HIS A 65 4.38 -12.99 -1.28
N ARG A 66 3.61 -12.27 -0.46
CA ARG A 66 3.60 -12.38 1.00
C ARG A 66 2.39 -13.14 1.56
N GLY A 67 1.65 -13.81 0.67
CA GLY A 67 0.44 -14.55 1.02
C GLY A 67 -0.83 -13.70 1.00
N GLY A 68 -0.82 -12.51 0.39
CA GLY A 68 -2.05 -11.78 0.08
C GLY A 68 -2.86 -12.49 -1.02
N SER A 69 -4.18 -12.32 -1.00
CA SER A 69 -5.09 -12.84 -2.04
C SER A 69 -5.48 -11.74 -3.03
N ALA A 70 -5.99 -12.13 -4.20
CA ALA A 70 -6.48 -11.21 -5.22
C ALA A 70 -7.90 -11.58 -5.66
N SER A 71 -8.71 -10.55 -5.95
CA SER A 71 -10.00 -10.70 -6.62
C SER A 71 -10.15 -9.69 -7.75
N LEU A 72 -10.86 -10.10 -8.80
CA LEU A 72 -11.25 -9.20 -9.89
C LEU A 72 -12.24 -8.17 -9.36
N ILE A 73 -12.03 -6.90 -9.71
CA ILE A 73 -12.94 -5.82 -9.37
C ILE A 73 -13.20 -4.92 -10.57
N LYS A 74 -14.33 -4.23 -10.54
CA LYS A 74 -14.60 -3.10 -11.43
C LYS A 74 -14.32 -1.82 -10.66
N ILE A 75 -13.31 -1.08 -11.12
CA ILE A 75 -12.93 0.22 -10.54
C ILE A 75 -13.87 1.33 -11.01
N THR A 76 -14.01 2.36 -10.19
CA THR A 76 -14.81 3.55 -10.49
C THR A 76 -14.13 4.42 -11.56
N PRO A 77 -14.86 5.36 -12.20
CA PRO A 77 -14.25 6.34 -13.09
C PRO A 77 -13.19 7.19 -12.40
N GLU A 78 -13.40 7.55 -11.13
CA GLU A 78 -12.45 8.32 -10.33
C GLU A 78 -11.17 7.54 -10.07
N GLU A 79 -11.24 6.30 -9.61
CA GLU A 79 -10.07 5.43 -9.40
C GLU A 79 -9.29 5.20 -10.70
N ARG A 80 -10.00 5.04 -11.82
CA ARG A 80 -9.38 4.90 -13.14
C ARG A 80 -8.62 6.15 -13.54
N MET A 81 -9.20 7.33 -13.32
CA MET A 81 -8.57 8.60 -13.63
C MET A 81 -7.37 8.87 -12.72
N THR A 82 -7.47 8.53 -11.43
CA THR A 82 -6.35 8.61 -10.49
C THR A 82 -5.17 7.74 -10.92
N ALA A 83 -5.42 6.58 -11.53
CA ALA A 83 -4.35 5.71 -12.04
C ALA A 83 -3.68 6.22 -13.33
N LEU A 84 -4.27 7.19 -14.03
CA LEU A 84 -3.75 7.76 -15.28
C LEU A 84 -3.13 9.16 -15.10
N ARG A 85 -3.17 9.72 -13.89
CA ARG A 85 -2.54 10.99 -13.52
C ARG A 85 -1.15 10.76 -12.96
#